data_AF-A0A6J3BT59-F1
#
_entry.id   AF-A0A6J3BT59-F1
#
_cell.length_a   1.000
_cell.length_b   1.000
_cell.length_c   1.000
_cell.angle_alpha   90.00
_cell.angle_beta   90.00
_cell.angle_gamma   90.00
#
_symmetry.space_group_name_H-M   'P 1'
#
loop_
_entity.id
_entity.type
_entity.pdbx_description
1 polymer ?
#
loop_
_entity_poly.entity_id
_entity_poly.type
_entity_poly.pdbx_seq_one_letter_code
_entity_poly.pdbx_strand_id
1 'polypeptide(L)'
;MYLLGCGLVQTERQGILFRKTADVPSQFPWVVTINTGNRVVQGSLLTDQHIITAAEPVYGVPITNLTVNLGVYDRCRGYSALNSDVSEVTINPSYAPANLNNNLALIKLRYPVTFSDSISPVCLPYYGM
;
A
#
# COMPACT_ATOMS: atom_id res chain seq x y z
N MET A 1 10.46 16.19 -13.04
CA MET A 1 9.33 15.95 -13.97
C MET A 1 8.71 14.63 -13.53
N TYR A 2 7.65 14.66 -12.71
CA TYR A 2 7.06 13.44 -12.16
C TYR A 2 6.25 12.74 -13.25
N LEU A 3 6.56 11.48 -13.51
CA LEU A 3 5.75 10.63 -14.39
C LEU A 3 4.42 10.34 -13.70
N LEU A 4 3.32 10.89 -14.22
CA LEU A 4 1.95 10.71 -13.70
C LEU A 4 1.35 9.32 -14.06
N GLY A 5 2.16 8.27 -14.05
CA GLY A 5 1.77 6.91 -14.41
C GLY A 5 1.78 5.95 -13.21
N CYS A 6 1.01 4.87 -13.28
CA CYS A 6 1.07 3.77 -12.31
C CYS A 6 2.16 2.74 -12.70
N GLY A 7 2.61 1.95 -11.73
CA GLY A 7 3.52 0.81 -11.97
C GLY A 7 4.94 1.20 -12.39
N LEU A 8 5.32 2.47 -12.22
CA LEU A 8 6.64 2.98 -12.55
C LEU A 8 7.55 2.91 -11.32
N VAL A 9 8.74 2.34 -11.49
CA VAL A 9 9.81 2.36 -10.49
C VAL A 9 10.92 3.27 -11.03
N GLN A 10 11.37 4.24 -10.24
CA GLN A 10 12.37 5.22 -10.68
C GLN A 10 13.83 4.72 -10.58
N THR A 11 14.05 3.49 -10.11
CA THR A 11 15.39 2.90 -9.98
C THR A 11 15.99 2.54 -11.34
N GLU A 12 17.21 3.01 -11.61
CA GLU A 12 18.02 2.58 -12.75
C GLU A 12 18.17 1.05 -12.75
N ARG A 13 18.06 0.42 -13.93
CA ARG A 13 18.24 -1.03 -14.12
C ARG A 13 19.62 -1.50 -13.64
N GLN A 14 19.72 -1.90 -12.39
CA GLN A 14 20.75 -2.86 -11.96
C GLN A 14 20.14 -4.23 -12.24
N GLY A 15 20.79 -5.00 -13.12
CA GLY A 15 20.26 -6.22 -13.74
C GLY A 15 19.71 -7.26 -12.77
N ILE A 16 18.95 -8.20 -13.32
CA ILE A 16 18.33 -9.32 -12.60
C ILE A 16 19.38 -10.01 -11.71
N LEU A 17 19.31 -9.73 -10.42
CA LEU A 17 19.97 -10.50 -9.39
C LEU A 17 18.91 -10.84 -8.35
N PHE A 18 18.49 -12.11 -8.32
CA PHE A 18 17.79 -12.74 -7.20
C PHE A 18 18.72 -12.88 -5.97
N ARG A 19 19.46 -11.83 -5.66
CA ARG A 19 20.29 -11.71 -4.48
C ARG A 19 19.67 -10.59 -3.67
N LYS A 20 19.53 -10.80 -2.36
CA LYS A 20 19.16 -9.78 -1.38
C LYS A 20 20.26 -8.70 -1.37
N THR A 21 20.34 -7.90 -2.43
CA THR A 21 21.15 -6.70 -2.49
C THR A 21 20.44 -5.68 -1.61
N ALA A 22 21.25 -4.96 -0.83
CA ALA A 22 20.82 -3.99 0.17
C ALA A 22 19.57 -3.24 -0.25
N ASP A 23 18.68 -2.99 0.73
CA ASP A 23 17.55 -2.07 0.64
C ASP A 23 17.89 -0.99 -0.39
N VAL A 24 17.13 -0.94 -1.48
CA VAL A 24 17.24 0.13 -2.47
C VAL A 24 16.12 1.10 -2.16
N PRO A 25 16.41 2.39 -1.90
CA PRO A 25 15.39 3.39 -1.65
C PRO A 25 14.28 3.30 -2.69
N SER A 26 13.04 3.13 -2.20
CA SER A 26 11.85 3.21 -3.04
C SER A 26 11.73 2.15 -4.15
N GLN A 27 12.23 0.92 -3.95
CA GLN A 27 12.08 -0.14 -4.95
C GLN A 27 10.61 -0.49 -5.28
N PHE A 28 9.71 -0.33 -4.31
CA PHE A 28 8.27 -0.57 -4.46
C PHE A 28 7.47 0.61 -3.89
N PRO A 29 7.35 1.72 -4.65
CA PRO A 29 6.78 2.99 -4.16
C PRO A 29 5.27 2.93 -3.87
N TRP A 30 4.59 1.87 -4.30
CA TRP A 30 3.18 1.61 -3.97
C TRP A 30 2.98 0.82 -2.68
N VAL A 31 4.03 0.23 -2.09
CA VAL A 31 3.88 -0.56 -0.86
C VAL A 31 3.60 0.38 0.31
N VAL A 32 2.48 0.12 0.98
CA VAL A 32 2.09 0.84 2.19
C VAL A 32 2.04 -0.10 3.38
N THR A 33 2.24 0.46 4.56
CA THR A 33 2.06 -0.24 5.82
C THR A 33 0.79 0.24 6.50
N ILE A 34 -0.06 -0.70 6.94
CA ILE A 34 -1.31 -0.41 7.64
C ILE A 34 -1.14 -0.91 9.08
N ASN A 35 -1.24 0.01 10.04
CA ASN A 35 -1.31 -0.33 11.45
C ASN A 35 -2.78 -0.43 11.85
N THR A 36 -3.17 -1.56 12.44
CA THR A 36 -4.55 -1.83 12.89
C THR A 36 -4.73 -1.66 14.40
N GLY A 37 -3.71 -1.16 15.09
CA GLY A 37 -3.61 -1.06 16.54
C GLY A 37 -3.03 -2.32 17.21
N ASN A 38 -3.28 -3.51 16.64
CA ASN A 38 -2.78 -4.79 17.16
C ASN A 38 -1.78 -5.50 16.23
N ARG A 39 -1.81 -5.22 14.92
CA ARG A 39 -0.90 -5.80 13.93
C ARG A 39 -0.50 -4.76 12.90
N VAL A 40 0.60 -5.05 12.23
CA VAL A 40 1.11 -4.25 11.11
C VAL A 40 1.04 -5.12 9.86
N VAL A 41 0.25 -4.70 8.89
CA VAL A 41 0.04 -5.40 7.61
C VAL A 41 0.43 -4.53 6.43
N GLN A 42 0.38 -5.08 5.23
CA GLN A 42 0.76 -4.40 4.00
C GLN A 42 -0.45 -4.16 3.10
N GLY A 43 -0.33 -3.14 2.25
CA GLY A 43 -1.27 -2.86 1.16
C GLY A 43 -0.53 -2.28 -0.04
N SER A 44 -1.27 -1.99 -1.09
CA SER A 44 -0.76 -1.31 -2.28
C SER A 44 -1.58 -0.06 -2.60
N LEU A 45 -0.89 1.05 -2.88
CA LEU A 45 -1.50 2.30 -3.32
C LEU A 45 -2.01 2.16 -4.76
N LEU A 46 -3.30 2.40 -4.99
CA LEU A 46 -3.92 2.35 -6.33
C LEU A 46 -4.08 3.73 -6.98
N THR A 47 -4.31 4.74 -6.16
CA THR A 47 -4.48 6.15 -6.56
C THR A 47 -3.85 7.04 -5.50
N ASP A 48 -3.96 8.36 -5.61
CA ASP A 48 -3.55 9.29 -4.54
C ASP A 48 -4.34 9.11 -3.23
N GLN A 49 -5.47 8.41 -3.23
CA GLN A 49 -6.31 8.29 -2.02
C GLN A 49 -6.78 6.88 -1.69
N HIS A 50 -6.54 5.89 -2.56
CA HIS A 50 -7.09 4.55 -2.40
C HIS A 50 -5.99 3.49 -2.30
N ILE A 51 -6.14 2.59 -1.34
CA ILE A 51 -5.25 1.47 -1.07
C ILE A 51 -6.04 0.18 -1.18
N ILE A 52 -5.43 -0.84 -1.78
CA ILE A 52 -5.94 -2.21 -1.80
C ILE A 52 -5.16 -3.07 -0.80
N THR A 53 -5.87 -3.93 -0.08
CA THR A 53 -5.28 -4.90 0.86
C THR A 53 -6.18 -6.12 1.00
N ALA A 54 -5.74 -7.11 1.78
CA ALA A 54 -6.57 -8.22 2.21
C ALA A 54 -7.67 -7.74 3.18
N ALA A 55 -8.84 -8.36 3.13
CA ALA A 55 -9.94 -8.05 4.06
C ALA A 55 -9.68 -8.56 5.48
N GLU A 56 -9.15 -9.78 5.64
CA GLU A 56 -8.92 -10.44 6.93
C GLU A 56 -8.30 -9.53 8.00
N PRO A 57 -7.21 -8.78 7.75
CA PRO A 57 -6.58 -8.01 8.81
C PRO A 57 -7.32 -6.73 9.20
N VAL A 58 -8.25 -6.26 8.37
CA VAL A 58 -8.99 -4.99 8.59
C VAL A 58 -10.48 -5.21 8.83
N TYR A 59 -10.96 -6.44 8.68
CA TYR A 59 -12.35 -6.81 8.91
C TYR A 59 -12.75 -6.60 10.37
N GLY A 60 -13.77 -5.76 10.61
CA GLY A 60 -14.24 -5.43 11.96
C GLY A 60 -13.31 -4.52 12.77
N VAL A 61 -12.24 -3.98 12.17
CA VAL A 61 -11.34 -3.05 12.84
C VAL A 61 -11.94 -1.63 12.81
N PRO A 62 -12.06 -0.93 13.95
CA PRO A 62 -12.53 0.46 13.97
C PRO A 62 -11.60 1.37 13.17
N ILE A 63 -12.15 2.26 12.36
CA ILE A 63 -11.40 3.21 11.52
C ILE A 63 -10.43 4.05 12.37
N THR A 64 -10.82 4.42 13.59
CA THR A 64 -9.99 5.18 14.53
C THR A 64 -8.71 4.47 14.96
N ASN A 65 -8.63 3.15 14.78
CA ASN A 65 -7.46 2.35 15.10
C ASN A 65 -6.55 2.15 13.87
N LEU A 66 -6.98 2.60 12.69
CA LEU A 66 -6.24 2.42 11.45
C LEU A 66 -5.35 3.63 11.17
N THR A 67 -4.09 3.36 10.87
CA THR A 67 -3.16 4.38 10.38
C THR A 67 -2.34 3.81 9.24
N VAL A 68 -2.23 4.56 8.14
CA VAL A 68 -1.45 4.18 6.98
C VAL A 68 -0.13 4.92 6.96
N ASN A 69 0.97 4.21 6.73
CA ASN A 69 2.28 4.77 6.49
C ASN A 69 2.68 4.51 5.03
N LEU A 70 3.01 5.56 4.29
CA LEU A 70 3.48 5.51 2.90
C LEU A 70 4.92 6.00 2.81
N GLY A 71 5.66 5.57 1.77
CA GLY A 71 7.03 6.03 1.52
C GLY A 71 8.08 5.46 2.48
N VAL A 72 7.71 4.45 3.27
CA VAL A 72 8.59 3.82 4.27
C VAL A 72 9.63 2.97 3.57
N TYR A 73 10.88 3.42 3.63
CA TYR A 73 12.01 2.70 3.08
C TYR A 73 12.88 2.02 4.15
N ASP A 74 13.15 2.70 5.27
CA ASP A 74 13.90 2.14 6.40
C ASP A 74 13.15 2.44 7.71
N ARG A 75 12.49 1.42 8.26
CA ARG A 75 11.76 1.52 9.53
C ARG A 75 12.68 1.80 10.73
N CYS A 76 13.96 1.42 10.64
CA CYS A 76 14.93 1.59 11.72
C CYS A 76 15.53 3.00 11.73
N ARG A 77 15.57 3.69 10.58
CA ARG A 77 16.11 5.05 10.46
C ARG A 77 15.06 6.16 10.44
N GLY A 78 13.77 5.83 10.38
CA GLY A 78 12.67 6.79 10.53
C GLY A 78 12.52 7.78 9.37
N TYR A 79 13.14 7.54 8.22
CA TYR A 79 13.05 8.42 7.06
C TYR A 79 11.80 8.12 6.21
N SER A 80 11.12 9.19 5.79
CA SER A 80 10.11 9.26 4.72
C SER A 80 8.77 8.54 4.94
N ALA A 81 8.34 8.33 6.19
CA ALA A 81 6.98 7.82 6.46
C ALA A 81 5.94 8.97 6.45
N LEU A 82 5.08 9.02 5.42
CA LEU A 82 3.87 9.84 5.47
C LEU A 82 2.79 9.07 6.24
N ASN A 83 2.43 9.57 7.42
CA ASN A 83 1.28 9.08 8.17
C ASN A 83 -0.01 9.68 7.59
N SER A 84 -0.94 8.81 7.21
CA SER A 84 -2.25 9.20 6.67
C SER A 84 -3.37 8.52 7.46
N ASP A 85 -4.34 9.33 7.86
CA ASP A 85 -5.58 8.86 8.47
C ASP A 85 -6.46 8.13 7.45
N VAL A 86 -7.28 7.21 7.92
CA VAL A 86 -8.29 6.52 7.12
C VAL A 86 -9.64 7.23 7.27
N SER A 87 -10.35 7.41 6.15
CA SER A 87 -11.75 7.90 6.15
C SER A 87 -12.77 6.79 5.98
N GLU A 88 -12.42 5.74 5.24
CA GLU A 88 -13.34 4.65 4.93
C GLU A 88 -12.59 3.34 4.73
N VAL A 89 -13.22 2.23 5.13
CA VAL A 89 -12.81 0.87 4.78
C VAL A 89 -13.99 0.18 4.14
N THR A 90 -13.81 -0.25 2.89
CA THR A 90 -14.81 -1.01 2.13
C THR A 90 -14.34 -2.45 2.01
N ILE A 91 -15.01 -3.35 2.73
CA ILE A 91 -14.77 -4.79 2.62
C ILE A 91 -15.52 -5.33 1.40
N ASN A 92 -14.91 -6.26 0.65
CA ASN A 92 -15.63 -6.97 -0.41
C ASN A 92 -16.91 -7.60 0.17
N PRO A 93 -18.10 -7.32 -0.39
CA PRO A 93 -19.38 -7.79 0.18
C PRO A 93 -19.53 -9.31 0.18
N SER A 94 -18.76 -10.02 -0.64
CA SER A 94 -18.72 -11.48 -0.70
C SER A 94 -17.59 -12.10 0.13
N TYR A 95 -16.88 -11.30 0.95
CA TYR A 95 -15.83 -11.80 1.83
C TYR A 95 -16.40 -12.79 2.84
N ALA A 96 -15.84 -14.00 2.88
CA ALA A 96 -16.24 -15.06 3.79
C ALA A 96 -15.09 -15.36 4.79
N PRO A 97 -15.17 -14.88 6.04
CA PRO A 97 -14.09 -15.07 7.02
C PRO A 97 -13.74 -16.53 7.30
N ALA A 98 -14.71 -17.45 7.18
CA ALA A 98 -14.53 -18.86 7.49
C ALA A 98 -13.56 -19.60 6.54
N ASN A 99 -13.44 -19.14 5.29
CA ASN A 99 -12.60 -19.78 4.27
C ASN A 99 -11.74 -18.81 3.45
N LEU A 100 -11.73 -17.53 3.82
CA LEU A 100 -10.99 -16.46 3.16
C LEU A 100 -11.37 -16.23 1.69
N ASN A 101 -12.54 -16.72 1.23
CA ASN A 101 -13.02 -16.39 -0.10
C ASN A 101 -13.29 -14.89 -0.21
N ASN A 102 -12.92 -14.30 -1.37
CA ASN A 102 -13.04 -12.87 -1.66
C ASN A 102 -12.33 -11.98 -0.61
N ASN A 103 -11.14 -12.41 -0.16
CA ASN A 103 -10.30 -11.68 0.81
C ASN A 103 -9.69 -10.39 0.23
N LEU A 104 -10.53 -9.38 0.03
CA LEU A 104 -10.19 -8.11 -0.59
C LEU A 104 -10.87 -6.94 0.14
N ALA A 105 -10.11 -5.89 0.40
CA ALA A 105 -10.63 -4.64 0.94
C ALA A 105 -9.99 -3.42 0.27
N LEU A 106 -10.76 -2.33 0.24
CA LEU A 106 -10.29 -1.02 -0.13
C LEU A 106 -10.25 -0.12 1.10
N ILE A 107 -9.18 0.64 1.23
CA ILE A 107 -9.02 1.67 2.26
C ILE A 107 -8.93 3.02 1.56
N LYS A 108 -9.76 3.96 1.96
CA LYS A 108 -9.72 5.34 1.50
C LYS A 108 -9.04 6.22 2.54
N LEU A 109 -7.97 6.90 2.13
CA LEU A 109 -7.28 7.88 2.97
C LEU A 109 -8.19 9.10 3.21
N ARG A 110 -7.99 9.78 4.34
CA ARG A 110 -8.74 10.99 4.67
C ARG A 110 -8.42 12.14 3.71
N TYR A 111 -7.16 12.24 3.28
CA TYR A 111 -6.68 13.23 2.32
C TYR A 111 -5.85 12.53 1.23
N PRO A 112 -5.86 13.04 -0.01
CA PRO A 112 -4.99 12.52 -1.06
C PRO A 112 -3.52 12.77 -0.73
N VAL A 113 -2.65 11.84 -1.13
CA VAL A 113 -1.20 11.94 -0.98
C VAL A 113 -0.57 12.55 -2.22
N THR A 114 0.50 13.30 -2.02
CA THR A 114 1.32 13.81 -3.13
C THR A 114 2.29 12.71 -3.56
N PHE A 115 2.28 12.37 -4.85
CA PHE A 115 3.24 11.41 -5.40
C PHE A 115 4.67 11.94 -5.37
N SER A 116 5.61 11.02 -5.17
CA SER A 116 7.04 11.27 -5.07
C SER A 116 7.81 10.05 -5.54
N ASP A 117 9.14 10.10 -5.49
CA ASP A 117 9.99 8.96 -5.84
C ASP A 117 9.77 7.75 -4.91
N SER A 118 9.20 7.96 -3.71
CA SER A 118 8.88 6.93 -2.73
C SER A 118 7.39 6.62 -2.60
N ILE A 119 6.52 7.38 -3.26
CA ILE A 119 5.06 7.24 -3.19
C ILE A 119 4.49 7.35 -4.59
N SER A 120 4.08 6.21 -5.18
CA SER A 120 3.39 6.20 -6.47
C SER A 120 2.49 4.98 -6.59
N PRO A 121 1.42 5.03 -7.40
CA PRO A 121 0.44 3.95 -7.45
C PRO A 121 0.93 2.74 -8.26
N VAL A 122 0.40 1.56 -7.94
CA VAL A 122 0.51 0.35 -8.78
C VAL A 122 -0.63 0.32 -9.81
N CYS A 123 -0.38 -0.29 -10.97
CA CYS A 123 -1.44 -0.54 -11.93
C CYS A 123 -2.26 -1.77 -11.53
N LEU A 124 -3.56 -1.73 -11.77
CA LEU A 124 -4.40 -2.93 -11.74
C LEU A 124 -4.18 -3.75 -13.02
N PRO A 125 -4.27 -5.09 -12.95
CA PRO A 125 -4.28 -5.91 -14.14
C PRO A 125 -5.52 -5.61 -14.99
N TYR A 126 -5.42 -5.86 -16.29
CA TYR A 126 -6.57 -5.82 -17.18
C TYR A 126 -7.48 -7.03 -16.91
N TYR A 127 -8.79 -6.82 -16.91
CA TYR A 127 -9.74 -7.91 -16.74
C TYR A 127 -9.76 -8.81 -17.98
N GLY A 128 -9.51 -10.12 -17.82
CA GLY A 128 -9.64 -11.12 -18.90
C GLY A 128 -8.35 -11.55 -19.60
N MET A 129 -7.18 -11.38 -18.96
CA MET A 129 -5.92 -12.02 -19.37
C MET A 129 -5.44 -13.02 -18.32
#